data_AF-A0A950GFZ2-F1
#
_entry.id   AF-A0A950GFZ2-F1
#
_cell.length_a   1.000
_cell.length_b   1.000
_cell.length_c   1.000
_cell.angle_alpha   90.00
_cell.angle_beta   90.00
_cell.angle_gamma   90.00
#
_symmetry.space_group_name_H-M   'P 1'
#
loop_
_entity.id
_entity.type
_entity.pdbx_description
1 polymer ?
#
loop_
_entity_poly.entity_id
_entity_poly.type
_entity_poly.pdbx_seq_one_letter_code
_entity_poly.pdbx_strand_id
1 'polypeptide(L)'
;SVVARDRGGGYALAAAKAVPEATQVADRWHLMENASSAFLDAVRKSMRQIRTATGAGVIDPSLLTFAENLQYKGYLRREETNAAVLSLSKQGIAIKEMVRRTGYSRGLIRKILRGQRSDVFRVRKSSLEPRLPWLDKQWEAGCRNGAALWRALRQRGFRGCLGVVSEWSARRKRAEKADPGALSWSGTPIQGRNDHRGGDREQGRDPR
;
A
#
# COMPACT_ATOMS: atom_id res chain seq x y z
N SER A 1 -12.27 30.99 -26.62
CA SER A 1 -11.05 30.88 -25.78
C SER A 1 -11.22 29.72 -24.78
N VAL A 2 -10.15 29.16 -24.22
CA VAL A 2 -10.23 28.04 -23.25
C VAL A 2 -9.67 28.49 -21.91
N VAL A 3 -10.35 28.17 -20.81
CA VAL A 3 -9.92 28.50 -19.45
C VAL A 3 -9.75 27.21 -18.64
N ALA A 4 -8.52 26.95 -18.20
CA ALA A 4 -8.24 25.88 -17.25
C ALA A 4 -8.55 26.36 -15.82
N ARG A 5 -9.28 25.58 -15.04
CA ARG A 5 -9.64 25.95 -13.66
C ARG A 5 -9.75 24.77 -12.69
N ASP A 6 -9.68 25.11 -11.41
CA ASP A 6 -10.06 24.25 -10.30
C ASP A 6 -11.56 23.87 -10.39
N ARG A 7 -11.90 22.69 -9.89
CA ARG A 7 -13.27 22.16 -9.79
C ARG A 7 -14.06 22.75 -8.61
N GLY A 8 -13.47 23.59 -7.77
CA GLY A 8 -14.18 24.35 -6.74
C GLY A 8 -15.33 25.18 -7.33
N GLY A 9 -16.53 25.05 -6.76
CA GLY A 9 -17.76 25.68 -7.28
C GLY A 9 -17.67 27.20 -7.41
N GLY A 10 -16.90 27.87 -6.54
CA GLY A 10 -16.67 29.32 -6.61
C GLY A 10 -15.88 29.76 -7.85
N TYR A 11 -14.89 28.98 -8.29
CA TYR A 11 -14.07 29.29 -9.47
C TYR A 11 -14.82 29.05 -10.78
N ALA A 12 -15.74 28.07 -10.80
CA ALA A 12 -16.64 27.86 -11.93
C ALA A 12 -17.54 29.09 -12.18
N LEU A 13 -18.12 29.62 -11.10
CA LEU A 13 -18.98 30.80 -11.15
C LEU A 13 -18.20 32.07 -11.51
N ALA A 14 -16.99 32.23 -10.97
CA ALA A 14 -16.12 33.35 -11.32
C ALA A 14 -15.69 33.32 -12.79
N ALA A 15 -15.28 32.14 -13.31
CA ALA A 15 -14.92 31.98 -14.72
C ALA A 15 -16.11 32.21 -15.65
N ALA A 16 -17.31 31.72 -15.28
CA ALA A 16 -18.53 31.92 -16.06
C ALA A 16 -18.96 33.40 -16.13
N LYS A 17 -18.68 34.19 -15.08
CA LYS A 17 -18.95 35.63 -15.07
C LYS A 17 -17.91 36.44 -15.82
N ALA A 18 -16.63 36.10 -15.65
CA ALA A 18 -15.53 36.87 -16.21
C ALA A 18 -15.34 36.63 -17.71
N VAL A 19 -15.53 35.38 -18.16
CA VAL A 19 -15.38 35.01 -19.58
C VAL A 19 -16.45 33.97 -19.96
N PRO A 20 -17.70 34.40 -20.19
CA PRO A 20 -18.84 33.50 -20.43
C PRO A 20 -18.67 32.61 -21.66
N GLU A 21 -18.04 33.14 -22.71
CA GLU A 21 -17.80 32.46 -23.99
C GLU A 21 -16.59 31.51 -23.96
N ALA A 22 -15.89 31.40 -22.83
CA ALA A 22 -14.74 30.50 -22.72
C ALA A 22 -15.16 29.08 -22.32
N THR A 23 -14.65 28.09 -23.06
CA THR A 23 -14.80 26.69 -22.68
C THR A 23 -13.98 26.42 -21.42
N GLN A 24 -14.65 26.07 -20.33
CA GLN A 24 -14.00 25.79 -19.05
C GLN A 24 -13.57 24.33 -18.99
N VAL A 25 -12.27 24.10 -18.80
CA VAL A 25 -11.66 22.77 -18.70
C VAL A 25 -11.08 22.59 -17.31
N ALA A 26 -11.20 21.40 -16.73
CA ALA A 26 -10.55 21.10 -15.46
C ALA A 26 -9.03 21.09 -15.68
N ASP A 27 -8.28 21.73 -14.78
CA ASP A 27 -6.83 21.70 -14.90
C ASP A 27 -6.26 20.27 -14.74
N ARG A 28 -5.04 20.12 -15.26
CA ARG A 28 -4.31 18.86 -15.31
C ARG A 28 -4.08 18.27 -13.91
N TRP A 29 -3.86 19.10 -12.89
CA TRP A 29 -3.59 18.61 -11.54
C TRP A 29 -4.82 17.91 -10.97
N HIS A 30 -6.00 18.53 -11.05
CA HIS A 30 -7.23 17.91 -10.55
C HIS A 30 -7.69 16.70 -11.36
N LEU A 31 -7.44 16.68 -12.68
CA LEU A 31 -7.73 15.49 -13.49
C LEU A 31 -6.87 14.30 -13.06
N MET A 32 -5.56 14.54 -12.84
CA MET A 32 -4.64 13.50 -12.38
C MET A 32 -4.96 13.03 -10.96
N GLU A 33 -5.20 13.94 -10.01
CA GLU A 33 -5.55 13.60 -8.62
C GLU A 33 -6.84 12.77 -8.55
N ASN A 34 -7.89 13.17 -9.29
CA ASN A 34 -9.15 12.44 -9.31
C ASN A 34 -9.01 11.06 -9.96
N ALA A 35 -8.29 10.97 -11.09
CA ALA A 35 -8.05 9.70 -11.76
C ALA A 35 -7.23 8.76 -10.88
N SER A 36 -6.16 9.26 -10.23
CA SER A 36 -5.37 8.50 -9.27
C SER A 36 -6.19 8.04 -8.08
N SER A 37 -7.02 8.91 -7.50
CA SER A 37 -7.90 8.52 -6.38
C SER A 37 -8.91 7.45 -6.79
N ALA A 38 -9.56 7.60 -7.94
CA ALA A 38 -10.54 6.64 -8.45
C ALA A 38 -9.89 5.28 -8.78
N PHE A 39 -8.70 5.29 -9.39
CA PHE A 39 -7.92 4.10 -9.67
C PHE A 39 -7.50 3.38 -8.38
N LEU A 40 -6.96 4.11 -7.40
CA LEU A 40 -6.60 3.53 -6.10
C LEU A 40 -7.81 2.91 -5.40
N ASP A 41 -8.98 3.54 -5.48
CA ASP A 41 -10.21 2.98 -4.93
C ASP A 41 -10.71 1.74 -5.68
N ALA A 42 -10.55 1.68 -7.00
CA ALA A 42 -10.86 0.49 -7.80
C ALA A 42 -9.93 -0.67 -7.44
N VAL A 43 -8.61 -0.43 -7.41
CA VAL A 43 -7.61 -1.43 -7.04
C VAL A 43 -7.87 -1.95 -5.62
N ARG A 44 -8.13 -1.07 -4.64
CA ARG A 44 -8.50 -1.44 -3.26
C ARG A 44 -9.68 -2.41 -3.22
N LYS A 45 -10.76 -2.13 -3.96
CA LYS A 45 -11.93 -3.04 -4.02
C LYS A 45 -11.56 -4.42 -4.58
N SER A 46 -10.59 -4.49 -5.48
CA SER A 46 -10.13 -5.73 -6.11
C SER A 46 -8.96 -6.41 -5.38
N MET A 47 -8.34 -5.78 -4.37
CA MET A 47 -7.15 -6.32 -3.70
C MET A 47 -7.33 -7.72 -3.13
N ARG A 48 -8.52 -8.06 -2.63
CA ARG A 48 -8.82 -9.42 -2.15
C ARG A 48 -8.71 -10.44 -3.28
N GLN A 49 -9.34 -10.15 -4.41
CA GLN A 49 -9.30 -11.02 -5.60
C GLN A 49 -7.88 -11.11 -6.17
N ILE A 50 -7.17 -9.98 -6.25
CA ILE A 50 -5.77 -9.92 -6.70
C ILE A 50 -4.89 -10.82 -5.82
N ARG A 51 -4.99 -10.71 -4.48
CA ARG A 51 -4.20 -11.55 -3.55
C ARG A 51 -4.54 -13.03 -3.66
N THR A 52 -5.82 -13.36 -3.84
CA THR A 52 -6.24 -14.75 -4.06
C THR A 52 -5.66 -15.28 -5.38
N ALA A 53 -5.70 -14.50 -6.46
CA ALA A 53 -5.19 -14.90 -7.77
C ALA A 53 -3.66 -15.03 -7.82
N THR A 54 -2.92 -14.20 -7.09
CA THR A 54 -1.44 -14.23 -7.07
C THR A 54 -0.86 -15.23 -6.06
N GLY A 55 -1.68 -16.02 -5.36
CA GLY A 55 -1.22 -16.90 -4.27
C GLY A 55 -0.71 -16.15 -3.02
N ALA A 56 -0.72 -14.81 -3.03
CA ALA A 56 -0.31 -13.94 -1.92
C ALA A 56 -1.44 -13.73 -0.89
N GLY A 57 -2.41 -14.65 -0.84
CA GLY A 57 -3.52 -14.62 0.11
C GLY A 57 -3.07 -14.84 1.56
N VAL A 58 -1.96 -15.53 1.75
CA VAL A 58 -1.35 -15.79 3.06
C VAL A 58 -0.28 -14.74 3.31
N ILE A 59 -0.59 -13.78 4.20
CA ILE A 59 0.41 -12.86 4.71
C ILE A 59 1.12 -13.56 5.85
N ASP A 60 2.41 -13.87 5.69
CA ASP A 60 3.23 -14.32 6.80
C ASP A 60 3.46 -13.15 7.77
N PRO A 61 2.90 -13.18 9.00
CA PRO A 61 3.05 -12.10 9.96
C PRO A 61 4.50 -11.91 10.43
N SER A 62 5.36 -12.93 10.26
CA SER A 62 6.77 -12.89 10.67
C SER A 62 7.62 -11.98 9.77
N LEU A 63 7.20 -11.81 8.51
CA LEU A 63 7.87 -10.95 7.53
C LEU A 63 7.38 -9.49 7.61
N LEU A 64 6.31 -9.24 8.35
CA LEU A 64 5.75 -7.90 8.50
C LEU A 64 6.60 -7.05 9.41
N THR A 65 6.80 -5.81 9.00
CA THR A 65 7.38 -4.81 9.87
C THR A 65 6.44 -4.44 11.01
N PHE A 66 6.93 -3.75 12.05
CA PHE A 66 6.10 -3.43 13.21
C PHE A 66 4.87 -2.61 12.82
N ALA A 67 5.03 -1.62 11.95
CA ALA A 67 3.93 -0.81 11.42
C ALA A 67 2.92 -1.66 10.62
N GLU A 68 3.40 -2.57 9.77
CA GLU A 68 2.55 -3.45 8.97
C GLU A 68 1.83 -4.49 9.83
N ASN A 69 2.51 -5.05 10.84
CA ASN A 69 1.93 -6.01 11.78
C ASN A 69 0.83 -5.34 12.62
N LEU A 70 1.02 -4.09 13.05
CA LEU A 70 -0.04 -3.32 13.70
C LEU A 70 -1.26 -3.13 12.80
N GLN A 71 -1.06 -2.82 11.52
CA GLN A 71 -2.15 -2.74 10.54
C GLN A 71 -2.82 -4.09 10.31
N TYR A 72 -2.03 -5.17 10.23
CA TYR A 72 -2.50 -6.54 10.04
C TYR A 72 -3.36 -7.02 11.22
N LYS A 73 -2.93 -6.78 12.47
CA LYS A 73 -3.78 -7.03 13.66
C LYS A 73 -5.06 -6.20 13.66
N GLY A 74 -5.01 -4.98 13.14
CA GLY A 74 -6.19 -4.14 12.93
C GLY A 74 -7.07 -4.63 11.79
N TYR A 75 -6.53 -5.32 10.80
CA TYR A 75 -7.26 -5.99 9.74
C TYR A 75 -7.98 -7.24 10.25
N LEU A 76 -7.31 -8.12 11.00
CA LEU A 76 -7.90 -9.35 11.55
C LEU A 76 -9.18 -9.07 12.36
N ARG A 77 -9.15 -8.06 13.25
CA ARG A 77 -10.34 -7.63 14.00
C ARG A 77 -11.48 -7.13 13.11
N ARG A 78 -11.16 -6.50 11.98
CA ARG A 78 -12.16 -6.06 11.00
C ARG A 78 -12.72 -7.23 10.22
N GLU A 79 -11.90 -8.20 9.87
CA GLU A 79 -12.37 -9.42 9.18
C GLU A 79 -13.31 -10.22 10.04
N GLU A 80 -13.03 -10.36 11.33
CA GLU A 80 -13.95 -10.98 12.28
C GLU A 80 -15.31 -10.26 12.31
N THR A 81 -15.28 -8.92 12.38
CA THR A 81 -16.49 -8.10 12.28
C THR A 81 -17.21 -8.29 10.95
N ASN A 82 -16.47 -8.32 9.84
CA ASN A 82 -17.02 -8.49 8.50
C ASN A 82 -17.68 -9.86 8.35
N ALA A 83 -17.02 -10.92 8.82
CA ALA A 83 -17.52 -12.28 8.79
C ALA A 83 -18.81 -12.43 9.60
N ALA A 84 -18.90 -11.84 10.79
CA ALA A 84 -20.12 -11.85 11.60
C ALA A 84 -21.30 -11.19 10.88
N VAL A 85 -21.08 -10.00 10.28
CA VAL A 85 -22.11 -9.28 9.52
C VAL A 85 -22.53 -10.04 8.26
N LEU A 86 -21.58 -10.60 7.51
CA LEU A 86 -21.87 -11.39 6.31
C LEU A 86 -22.62 -12.69 6.65
N SER A 87 -22.31 -13.33 7.78
CA SER A 87 -23.04 -14.50 8.28
C SER A 87 -24.51 -14.17 8.56
N LEU A 88 -24.78 -13.07 9.28
CA LEU A 88 -26.16 -12.60 9.51
C LEU A 88 -26.88 -12.28 8.20
N SER A 89 -26.17 -11.76 7.21
CA SER A 89 -26.77 -11.44 5.90
C SER A 89 -27.12 -12.68 5.10
N LYS A 90 -26.28 -13.72 5.15
CA LYS A 90 -26.57 -15.01 4.52
C LYS A 90 -27.80 -15.69 5.12
N GLN A 91 -28.07 -15.44 6.40
CA GLN A 91 -29.27 -15.91 7.11
C GLN A 91 -30.53 -15.08 6.78
N GLY A 92 -30.44 -14.09 5.87
CA GLY A 92 -31.58 -13.25 5.49
C GLY A 92 -32.00 -12.20 6.54
N ILE A 93 -31.19 -11.98 7.58
CA ILE A 93 -31.52 -11.03 8.65
C ILE A 93 -31.53 -9.59 8.11
N ALA A 94 -32.56 -8.82 8.46
CA ALA A 94 -32.65 -7.42 8.05
C ALA A 94 -31.59 -6.54 8.73
N ILE A 95 -31.13 -5.50 8.04
CA ILE A 95 -30.09 -4.56 8.53
C ILE A 95 -30.43 -3.99 9.92
N LYS A 96 -31.70 -3.68 10.19
CA LYS A 96 -32.13 -3.13 11.50
C LYS A 96 -31.83 -4.11 12.64
N GLU A 97 -32.07 -5.39 12.42
CA GLU A 97 -31.80 -6.43 13.41
C GLU A 97 -30.30 -6.73 13.52
N MET A 98 -29.54 -6.64 12.43
CA MET A 98 -28.07 -6.73 12.48
C MET A 98 -27.46 -5.63 13.35
N VAL A 99 -27.96 -4.38 13.26
CA VAL A 99 -27.53 -3.27 14.13
C VAL A 99 -27.77 -3.65 15.60
N ARG A 100 -28.96 -4.17 15.92
CA ARG A 100 -29.33 -4.53 17.29
C ARG A 100 -28.46 -5.67 17.85
N ARG A 101 -28.18 -6.70 17.04
CA ARG A 101 -27.38 -7.87 17.46
C ARG A 101 -25.88 -7.57 17.58
N THR A 102 -25.35 -6.72 16.71
CA THR A 102 -23.89 -6.48 16.63
C THR A 102 -23.44 -5.21 17.32
N GLY A 103 -24.35 -4.28 17.63
CA GLY A 103 -24.03 -2.95 18.17
C GLY A 103 -23.37 -2.01 17.16
N TYR A 104 -23.17 -2.45 15.91
CA TYR A 104 -22.51 -1.63 14.89
C TYR A 104 -23.48 -0.68 14.19
N SER A 105 -22.96 0.49 13.79
CA SER A 105 -23.76 1.49 13.10
C SER A 105 -24.29 0.97 11.75
N ARG A 106 -25.48 1.43 11.37
CA ARG A 106 -26.12 1.06 10.09
C ARG A 106 -25.24 1.37 8.88
N GLY A 107 -24.46 2.45 8.94
CA GLY A 107 -23.51 2.82 7.89
C GLY A 107 -22.37 1.81 7.75
N LEU A 108 -21.83 1.33 8.87
CA LEU A 108 -20.77 0.31 8.87
C LEU A 108 -21.27 -1.00 8.26
N ILE A 109 -22.45 -1.48 8.69
CA ILE A 109 -23.06 -2.71 8.17
C ILE A 109 -23.24 -2.62 6.65
N ARG A 110 -23.82 -1.53 6.13
CA ARG A 110 -23.96 -1.31 4.68
C ARG A 110 -22.62 -1.34 3.95
N LYS A 111 -21.59 -0.74 4.54
CA LYS A 111 -20.24 -0.72 3.95
C LYS A 111 -19.65 -2.14 3.84
N ILE A 112 -19.87 -2.98 4.86
CA ILE A 112 -19.44 -4.38 4.87
C ILE A 112 -20.21 -5.18 3.82
N LEU A 113 -21.55 -5.06 3.77
CA LEU A 113 -22.37 -5.77 2.78
C LEU A 113 -22.03 -5.40 1.34
N ARG A 114 -21.55 -4.17 1.11
CA ARG A 114 -21.06 -3.70 -0.21
C ARG A 114 -19.61 -4.11 -0.51
N GLY A 115 -18.95 -4.86 0.37
CA GLY A 115 -17.54 -5.29 0.20
C GLY A 115 -16.49 -4.19 0.37
N GLN A 116 -16.84 -3.03 0.94
CA GLN A 116 -15.99 -1.84 0.97
C GLN A 116 -15.06 -1.77 2.21
N ARG A 117 -14.71 -2.90 2.85
CA ARG A 117 -13.89 -2.95 4.08
C ARG A 117 -12.83 -4.08 4.11
N SER A 118 -12.55 -4.72 2.97
CA SER A 118 -11.62 -5.87 2.88
C SER A 118 -10.13 -5.50 2.79
N ASP A 119 -9.76 -4.22 2.76
CA ASP A 119 -8.35 -3.83 2.63
C ASP A 119 -7.53 -4.16 3.88
N VAL A 120 -6.47 -4.96 3.67
CA VAL A 120 -5.52 -5.38 4.71
C VAL A 120 -4.63 -4.23 5.16
N PHE A 121 -4.01 -3.54 4.21
CA PHE A 121 -3.15 -2.39 4.47
C PHE A 121 -3.83 -1.11 4.03
N ARG A 122 -3.82 -0.10 4.89
CA ARG A 122 -4.31 1.22 4.53
C ARG A 122 -3.12 2.07 4.12
N VAL A 123 -3.26 2.78 3.00
CA VAL A 123 -2.34 3.87 2.66
C VAL A 123 -2.61 5.01 3.65
N ARG A 124 -1.93 4.98 4.80
CA ARG A 124 -1.93 6.09 5.76
C ARG A 124 -0.56 6.74 5.73
N LYS A 125 -0.53 8.07 5.66
CA LYS A 125 0.70 8.84 5.94
C LYS A 125 1.18 8.47 7.35
N SER A 126 2.43 8.01 7.45
CA SER A 126 3.03 7.65 8.73
C SER A 126 3.05 8.88 9.63
N SER A 127 2.73 8.72 10.92
CA SER A 127 2.91 9.81 11.89
C SER A 127 4.39 10.18 12.08
N LEU A 128 5.29 9.29 11.64
CA LEU A 128 6.74 9.51 11.62
C LEU A 128 7.17 10.42 10.46
N GLU A 129 6.39 10.50 9.38
CA GLU A 129 6.77 11.22 8.14
C GLU A 129 7.21 12.66 8.41
N PRO A 130 6.46 13.49 9.17
CA PRO A 130 6.85 14.87 9.43
C PRO A 130 8.09 14.99 10.34
N ARG A 131 8.52 13.89 10.96
CA ARG A 131 9.63 13.83 11.91
C ARG A 131 10.89 13.22 11.30
N LEU A 132 10.83 12.71 10.07
CA LEU A 132 11.96 12.10 9.37
C LEU A 132 13.17 13.05 9.23
N PRO A 133 13.02 14.33 8.84
CA PRO A 133 14.19 15.21 8.70
C PRO A 133 14.97 15.40 10.01
N TRP A 134 14.26 15.45 11.14
CA TRP A 134 14.90 15.56 12.45
C TRP A 134 15.58 14.24 12.84
N LEU A 135 14.92 13.11 12.59
CA LEU A 135 15.49 11.78 12.87
C LEU A 135 16.77 11.54 12.06
N ASP A 136 16.80 11.95 10.78
CA ASP A 136 17.95 11.84 9.91
C ASP A 136 19.13 12.68 10.44
N LYS A 137 18.88 13.92 10.86
CA LYS A 137 19.91 14.75 11.51
C LYS A 137 20.49 14.10 12.76
N GLN A 138 19.65 13.50 13.61
CA GLN A 138 20.14 12.79 14.79
C GLN A 138 20.93 11.53 14.44
N TRP A 139 20.54 10.85 13.36
CA TRP A 139 21.23 9.66 12.84
C TRP A 139 22.64 9.98 12.38
N GLU A 140 22.78 11.06 11.60
CA GLU A 140 24.05 11.60 11.13
C GLU A 140 24.94 12.07 12.30
N ALA A 141 24.33 12.62 13.35
CA ALA A 141 25.02 12.97 14.60
C ALA A 141 25.42 11.74 15.46
N GLY A 142 25.25 10.51 14.96
CA GLY A 142 25.71 9.28 15.61
C GLY A 142 24.70 8.64 16.57
N CYS A 143 23.49 9.17 16.72
CA CYS A 143 22.47 8.57 17.59
C CYS A 143 21.89 7.29 16.97
N ARG A 144 22.41 6.12 17.36
CA ARG A 144 21.98 4.81 16.79
C ARG A 144 20.94 4.05 17.63
N ASN A 145 20.49 4.62 18.75
CA ASN A 145 19.53 3.97 19.66
C ASN A 145 18.09 4.46 19.39
N GLY A 146 17.27 3.59 18.82
CA GLY A 146 15.85 3.89 18.52
C GLY A 146 15.02 4.28 19.73
N ALA A 147 15.30 3.73 20.93
CA ALA A 147 14.59 4.10 22.15
C ALA A 147 14.97 5.50 22.65
N ALA A 148 16.24 5.90 22.48
CA ALA A 148 16.68 7.25 22.78
C ALA A 148 16.04 8.26 21.82
N LEU A 149 16.01 7.95 20.53
CA LEU A 149 15.36 8.78 19.51
C LEU A 149 13.86 8.93 19.77
N TRP A 150 13.18 7.86 20.17
CA TRP A 150 11.76 7.93 20.53
C TRP A 150 11.50 8.80 21.75
N ARG A 151 12.31 8.69 22.82
CA ARG A 151 12.20 9.56 24.00
C ARG A 151 12.37 11.03 23.64
N ALA A 152 13.36 11.35 22.81
CA ALA A 152 13.58 12.70 22.33
C ALA A 152 12.43 13.21 21.43
N LEU A 153 11.88 12.35 20.56
CA LEU A 153 10.68 12.68 19.79
C LEU A 153 9.46 12.96 20.70
N ARG A 154 9.27 12.17 21.76
CA ARG A 154 8.15 12.36 22.70
C ARG A 154 8.21 13.73 23.38
N GLN A 155 9.39 14.17 23.78
CA GLN A 155 9.59 15.52 24.34
C GLN A 155 9.25 16.62 23.32
N ARG A 156 9.40 16.35 22.01
CA ARG A 156 9.07 17.25 20.90
C ARG A 156 7.62 17.10 20.40
N GLY A 157 6.76 16.49 21.21
CA GLY A 157 5.33 16.35 20.93
C GLY A 157 4.94 15.15 20.06
N PHE A 158 5.83 14.18 19.85
CA PHE A 158 5.47 12.94 19.16
C PHE A 158 4.57 12.04 20.02
N ARG A 159 3.44 11.62 19.45
CA ARG A 159 2.46 10.73 20.10
C ARG A 159 2.49 9.30 19.56
N GLY A 160 3.44 8.97 18.67
CA GLY A 160 3.57 7.63 18.12
C GLY A 160 4.29 6.66 19.04
N CYS A 161 4.19 5.38 18.70
CA CYS A 161 4.74 4.27 19.47
C CYS A 161 6.25 4.06 19.22
N LEU A 162 6.94 3.56 20.25
CA LEU A 162 8.37 3.24 20.20
C LEU A 162 8.71 2.29 19.04
N GLY A 163 7.90 1.26 18.83
CA GLY A 163 8.16 0.24 17.81
C GLY A 163 8.34 0.81 16.40
N VAL A 164 7.63 1.88 16.03
CA VAL A 164 7.76 2.55 14.73
C VAL A 164 9.13 3.23 14.57
N VAL A 165 9.65 3.84 15.64
CA VAL A 165 10.97 4.49 15.66
C VAL A 165 12.08 3.44 15.70
N SER A 166 11.89 2.37 16.48
CA SER A 166 12.83 1.24 16.54
C SER A 166 12.95 0.55 15.18
N GLU A 167 11.84 0.31 14.51
CA GLU A 167 11.82 -0.26 13.15
C GLU A 167 12.56 0.65 12.14
N TRP A 168 12.28 1.96 12.16
CA TRP A 168 12.99 2.93 11.34
C TRP A 168 14.50 2.87 11.59
N SER A 169 14.94 2.84 12.85
CA SER A 169 16.36 2.74 13.21
C SER A 169 16.99 1.41 12.78
N ALA A 170 16.26 0.31 12.87
CA ALA A 170 16.72 -1.02 12.45
C ALA A 170 16.84 -1.11 10.92
N ARG A 171 15.94 -0.47 10.16
CA ARG A 171 16.05 -0.35 8.70
C ARG A 171 17.29 0.45 8.30
N ARG A 172 17.56 1.59 8.96
CA ARG A 172 18.76 2.40 8.71
C ARG A 172 20.05 1.62 8.96
N LYS A 173 20.15 0.87 10.07
CA LYS A 173 21.32 -0.01 10.35
C LYS A 173 21.51 -1.09 9.28
N ARG A 174 20.41 -1.70 8.81
CA ARG A 174 20.49 -2.70 7.74
C ARG A 174 20.92 -2.09 6.41
N ALA A 175 20.43 -0.89 6.08
CA ALA A 175 20.81 -0.18 4.87
C ALA A 175 22.29 0.21 4.87
N GLU A 176 22.84 0.63 6.01
CA GLU A 176 24.29 0.92 6.13
C GLU A 176 25.17 -0.33 6.10
N LYS A 177 24.66 -1.47 6.61
CA LYS A 177 25.36 -2.76 6.51
C LYS A 177 25.27 -3.36 5.11
N ALA A 178 24.22 -3.05 4.37
CA ALA A 178 24.05 -3.37 2.96
C ALA A 178 24.83 -2.33 2.13
N ASP A 179 26.16 -2.37 2.22
CA ASP A 179 27.05 -1.53 1.45
C ASP A 179 26.80 -1.71 -0.07
N PRO A 180 26.88 -0.65 -0.93
CA PRO A 180 26.59 -0.73 -2.37
C PRO A 180 27.48 -1.70 -3.14
N GLY A 181 28.61 -2.14 -2.56
CA GLY A 181 29.52 -3.12 -3.15
C GLY A 181 28.91 -4.51 -3.37
N ALA A 182 27.79 -4.85 -2.73
CA ALA A 182 27.09 -6.11 -2.98
C ALA A 182 26.26 -6.12 -4.28
N LEU A 183 26.08 -4.96 -4.92
CA LEU A 183 25.40 -4.82 -6.23
C LEU A 183 26.39 -4.54 -7.37
N SER A 184 27.71 -4.60 -7.15
CA SER A 184 28.64 -4.76 -8.28
C SER A 184 28.44 -6.15 -8.84
N TRP A 185 27.52 -6.28 -9.79
CA TRP A 185 27.55 -7.35 -10.78
C TRP A 185 28.96 -7.31 -11.39
N SER A 186 29.86 -8.18 -10.93
CA SER A 186 31.09 -8.49 -11.65
C SER A 186 30.65 -9.18 -12.93
N GLY A 187 30.62 -8.40 -14.02
CA GLY A 187 30.24 -8.87 -15.33
C GLY A 187 31.28 -9.87 -15.79
N THR A 188 31.13 -11.13 -15.40
CA THR A 188 31.74 -12.23 -16.14
C THR A 188 30.87 -12.42 -17.37
N PRO A 189 31.36 -12.13 -18.59
CA PRO A 189 30.63 -12.46 -19.79
C PRO A 189 30.48 -13.99 -19.80
N ILE A 190 29.24 -14.45 -19.89
CA ILE A 190 28.95 -15.81 -20.31
C ILE A 190 29.45 -15.95 -21.75
N GLN A 191 30.72 -16.32 -21.90
CA GLN A 191 31.30 -16.74 -23.16
C GLN A 191 30.55 -18.01 -23.57
N GLY A 192 29.71 -17.90 -24.61
CA GLY A 192 29.02 -19.04 -25.19
C GLY A 192 30.03 -20.11 -25.59
N ARG A 193 29.97 -21.28 -24.95
CA ARG A 193 30.58 -22.49 -25.50
C ARG A 193 29.73 -22.94 -26.67
N ASN A 194 30.16 -22.51 -27.85
CA ASN A 194 29.95 -23.24 -29.07
C ASN A 194 30.90 -24.44 -29.04
N ASP A 195 30.38 -25.64 -28.83
CA ASP A 195 31.08 -26.86 -29.24
C ASP A 195 30.24 -27.52 -30.33
N HIS A 196 30.65 -27.23 -31.57
CA HIS A 196 30.40 -28.06 -32.74
C HIS A 196 31.56 -29.05 -32.89
N ARG A 197 31.29 -30.35 -32.70
CA ARG A 197 31.80 -31.47 -33.48
C ARG A 197 30.70 -32.54 -33.45
N GLY A 198 30.12 -33.07 -34.52
CA GLY A 198 30.59 -33.19 -35.90
C GLY A 198 30.84 -34.67 -36.19
N GLY A 199 29.86 -35.32 -36.85
CA GLY A 199 29.94 -36.60 -37.57
C GLY A 199 30.01 -37.87 -36.71
N ASP A 200 29.51 -39.03 -37.12
CA ASP A 200 28.94 -39.43 -38.41
C ASP A 200 28.36 -40.86 -38.24
N ARG A 201 27.28 -41.19 -38.99
CA ARG A 201 26.93 -42.54 -39.51
C ARG A 201 26.53 -43.64 -38.50
N GLU A 202 25.72 -44.65 -38.78
CA GLU A 202 24.97 -45.15 -39.94
C GLU A 202 24.09 -46.31 -39.43
N GLN A 203 22.95 -46.54 -40.11
CA GLN A 203 22.29 -47.85 -40.31
C GLN A 203 21.80 -48.63 -39.05
N GLY A 204 20.58 -49.13 -38.95
CA GLY A 204 19.51 -49.36 -39.91
C GLY A 204 18.52 -50.37 -39.30
N ARG A 205 17.29 -50.36 -39.80
CA ARG A 205 16.33 -51.48 -39.86
C ARG A 205 15.76 -52.06 -38.55
N ASP A 206 14.50 -51.68 -38.32
CA ASP A 206 13.32 -52.54 -38.11
C ASP A 206 13.36 -53.86 -38.95
N PRO A 207 12.61 -54.95 -38.69
CA PRO A 207 11.52 -55.12 -37.72
C PRO A 207 11.51 -56.43 -36.91
N ARG A 208 10.72 -56.44 -35.83
CA ARG A 208 9.46 -57.21 -35.68
C ARG A 208 8.84 -57.01 -34.30
#